data_AF-A0A2G8JJK1-F1
#
_entry.id   AF-A0A2G8JJK1-F1
#
_cell.length_a   1.000
_cell.length_b   1.000
_cell.length_c   1.000
_cell.angle_alpha   90.00
_cell.angle_beta   90.00
_cell.angle_gamma   90.00
#
_symmetry.space_group_name_H-M   'P 1'
#
loop_
_entity.id
_entity.type
_entity.pdbx_description
1 polymer ?
#
loop_
_entity_poly.entity_id
_entity_poly.type
_entity_poly.pdbx_seq_one_letter_code
_entity_poly.pdbx_strand_id
1 'polypeptide(L)'
;MFLWICCLVLVRVQLTAAQPSHIFVSAPNIIRAGNIETVLVSVFDTEEVPVTVTLKNGDGSNICPPVLVQVNPDNPQIVSLYVDPENVPQVETEDDLKVYAKLEVTCPPLNNFQEEKDVLISYEEGFVFIQTDKPIYTPDQRVNIRLLVLDQYLRPSSEPVQLDVLSPQGVIVHRSADIRARNGFKTRVFSFPHEPLFGNWSVVAQYGKGLKSNRSVQFEVKEYVLPTFEVKLTTPGYILDGQEAVDITVSARYVYDKPVLGVFYAKVGVLGFDGEIDIKVKKSGQMLATGLGHFRINMEDLGENWFAEYEGRRLYLEVSVLESASGLSENVSDISTKFVQSPYQFKWDRTVRWFKKGLPYEVKVDLTYPNGKAASRVNVEVSATGIMNDGQEQVLFGEQRQNEDRPTLSTTNNRGQVNFDLCPRCRQNQYVA
;
A
#
# COMPACT_ATOMS: atom_id res chain seq x y z
N MET A 1 -66.09 -73.78 5.00
CA MET A 1 -64.73 -73.43 4.59
C MET A 1 -64.80 -72.12 3.81
N PHE A 2 -64.77 -70.98 4.50
CA PHE A 2 -64.73 -69.64 3.91
C PHE A 2 -63.38 -69.03 4.26
N LEU A 3 -62.51 -68.84 3.27
CA LEU A 3 -61.25 -68.13 3.44
C LEU A 3 -61.47 -66.67 3.05
N TRP A 4 -61.35 -65.78 4.04
CA TRP A 4 -61.22 -64.34 3.83
C TRP A 4 -59.77 -64.04 3.44
N ILE A 5 -59.58 -63.38 2.30
CA ILE A 5 -58.29 -62.87 1.85
C ILE A 5 -58.20 -61.41 2.31
N CYS A 6 -57.41 -61.14 3.35
CA CYS A 6 -57.03 -59.79 3.76
C CYS A 6 -56.00 -59.22 2.76
N CYS A 7 -56.36 -58.14 2.08
CA CYS A 7 -55.48 -57.39 1.20
C CYS A 7 -54.66 -56.39 2.04
N LEU A 8 -53.39 -56.71 2.30
CA LEU A 8 -52.43 -55.83 2.96
C LEU A 8 -51.85 -54.84 1.95
N VAL A 9 -52.25 -53.56 2.04
CA VAL A 9 -51.65 -52.46 1.28
C VAL A 9 -50.36 -52.04 2.00
N LEU A 10 -49.21 -52.40 1.42
CA LEU A 10 -47.90 -51.92 1.86
C LEU A 10 -47.68 -50.49 1.35
N VAL A 11 -47.94 -49.51 2.20
CA VAL A 11 -47.48 -48.12 1.97
C VAL A 11 -45.97 -48.09 2.18
N ARG A 12 -45.21 -48.02 1.09
CA ARG A 12 -43.77 -47.71 1.15
C ARG A 12 -43.60 -46.24 1.53
N VAL A 13 -43.35 -45.98 2.81
CA VAL A 13 -42.78 -44.70 3.24
C VAL A 13 -41.30 -44.72 2.87
N GLN A 14 -40.95 -44.09 1.75
CA GLN A 14 -39.56 -43.77 1.47
C GLN A 14 -39.16 -42.63 2.41
N LEU A 15 -38.36 -42.93 3.44
CA LEU A 15 -37.58 -41.91 4.13
C LEU A 15 -36.49 -41.45 3.15
N THR A 16 -36.74 -40.38 2.42
CA THR A 16 -35.67 -39.58 1.81
C THR A 16 -34.91 -38.92 2.94
N ALA A 17 -33.65 -39.34 3.15
CA ALA A 17 -32.73 -38.58 3.98
C ALA A 17 -32.62 -37.18 3.38
N ALA A 18 -33.10 -36.17 4.11
CA ALA A 18 -32.96 -34.77 3.69
C ALA A 18 -31.47 -34.47 3.51
N GLN A 19 -31.08 -33.97 2.34
CA GLN A 19 -29.73 -33.44 2.16
C GLN A 19 -29.54 -32.29 3.17
N PRO A 20 -28.34 -32.15 3.78
CA PRO A 20 -28.09 -31.07 4.71
C PRO A 20 -28.17 -29.75 3.95
N SER A 21 -29.18 -28.93 4.24
CA SER A 21 -29.29 -27.60 3.65
C SER A 21 -28.15 -26.70 4.14
N HIS A 22 -27.61 -25.89 3.24
CA HIS A 22 -26.46 -25.03 3.54
C HIS A 22 -26.83 -23.57 3.34
N ILE A 23 -26.44 -22.71 4.30
CA ILE A 23 -26.51 -21.25 4.16
C ILE A 23 -25.09 -20.72 4.05
N PHE A 24 -24.85 -19.89 3.04
CA PHE A 24 -23.60 -19.18 2.84
C PHE A 24 -23.82 -17.69 2.95
N VAL A 25 -23.04 -17.03 3.81
CA VAL A 25 -23.12 -15.59 4.06
C VAL A 25 -21.76 -14.99 3.77
N SER A 26 -21.73 -13.95 2.94
CA SER A 26 -20.52 -13.17 2.67
C SER A 26 -20.78 -11.72 3.02
N ALA A 27 -19.89 -11.16 3.84
CA ALA A 27 -19.95 -9.77 4.29
C ALA A 27 -18.55 -9.14 4.23
N PRO A 28 -18.45 -7.81 4.18
CA PRO A 28 -17.20 -7.10 4.36
C PRO A 28 -16.53 -7.49 5.69
N ASN A 29 -15.22 -7.65 5.68
CA ASN A 29 -14.44 -7.88 6.91
C ASN A 29 -14.43 -6.63 7.84
N ILE A 30 -14.68 -5.46 7.26
CA ILE A 30 -14.78 -4.18 7.96
C ILE A 30 -16.07 -3.51 7.48
N ILE A 31 -16.91 -3.13 8.44
CA ILE A 31 -18.20 -2.45 8.24
C ILE A 31 -18.03 -0.98 8.62
N ARG A 32 -18.49 -0.05 7.79
CA ARG A 32 -18.33 1.39 8.08
C ARG A 32 -19.58 1.97 8.73
N ALA A 33 -19.41 2.68 9.84
CA ALA A 33 -20.48 3.43 10.47
C ALA A 33 -20.98 4.55 9.54
N GLY A 34 -22.29 4.80 9.54
CA GLY A 34 -22.93 5.82 8.72
C GLY A 34 -23.19 5.43 7.27
N ASN A 35 -22.85 4.19 6.89
CA ASN A 35 -22.93 3.72 5.52
C ASN A 35 -23.92 2.57 5.37
N ILE A 36 -24.39 2.38 4.13
CA ILE A 36 -25.14 1.19 3.73
C ILE A 36 -24.12 0.13 3.31
N GLU A 37 -23.99 -0.91 4.12
CA GLU A 37 -23.16 -2.07 3.81
C GLU A 37 -24.01 -3.20 3.22
N THR A 38 -23.40 -4.02 2.36
CA THR A 38 -24.09 -5.11 1.68
C THR A 38 -23.61 -6.46 2.16
N VAL A 39 -24.54 -7.35 2.49
CA VAL A 39 -24.30 -8.75 2.87
C VAL A 39 -24.94 -9.65 1.82
N LEU A 40 -24.19 -10.59 1.27
CA LEU A 40 -24.69 -11.59 0.34
C LEU A 40 -25.13 -12.83 1.12
N VAL A 41 -26.35 -13.30 0.87
CA VAL A 41 -26.91 -14.52 1.46
C VAL A 41 -27.27 -15.49 0.34
N SER A 42 -26.84 -16.74 0.45
CA SER A 42 -27.18 -17.82 -0.48
C SER A 42 -27.61 -19.04 0.31
N VAL A 43 -28.60 -19.76 -0.21
CA VAL A 43 -29.06 -21.03 0.37
C VAL A 43 -28.97 -22.13 -0.69
N PHE A 44 -28.63 -23.33 -0.25
CA PHE A 44 -28.45 -24.51 -1.10
C PHE A 44 -29.21 -25.70 -0.51
N ASP A 45 -29.65 -26.61 -1.38
CA ASP A 45 -30.32 -27.85 -1.00
C ASP A 45 -31.54 -27.62 -0.09
N THR A 46 -32.33 -26.58 -0.39
CA THR A 46 -33.54 -26.20 0.35
C THR A 46 -34.57 -25.50 -0.57
N GLU A 47 -35.81 -25.33 -0.10
CA GLU A 47 -36.82 -24.53 -0.78
C GLU A 47 -36.62 -23.03 -0.50
N GLU A 48 -37.50 -22.17 -1.01
CA GLU A 48 -37.46 -20.75 -0.66
C GLU A 48 -37.61 -20.57 0.86
N VAL A 49 -36.62 -19.93 1.48
CA VAL A 49 -36.59 -19.73 2.94
C VAL A 49 -36.44 -18.26 3.32
N PRO A 50 -37.15 -17.81 4.38
CA PRO A 50 -36.95 -16.50 4.97
C PRO A 50 -35.66 -16.47 5.80
N VAL A 51 -34.72 -15.62 5.41
CA VAL A 51 -33.49 -15.36 6.16
C VAL A 51 -33.53 -13.94 6.73
N THR A 52 -33.21 -13.80 8.01
CA THR A 52 -33.09 -12.49 8.67
C THR A 52 -31.63 -12.20 8.95
N VAL A 53 -31.17 -11.02 8.54
CA VAL A 53 -29.81 -10.54 8.79
C VAL A 53 -29.89 -9.28 9.65
N THR A 54 -29.07 -9.21 10.70
CA THR A 54 -28.98 -8.04 11.57
C THR A 54 -27.56 -7.82 12.06
N LEU A 55 -27.24 -6.58 12.42
CA LEU A 55 -25.98 -6.21 13.04
C LEU A 55 -26.23 -5.80 14.48
N LYS A 56 -25.54 -6.44 15.43
CA LYS A 56 -25.69 -6.21 16.87
C LYS A 56 -24.38 -5.71 17.50
N ASN A 57 -24.51 -5.00 18.60
CA ASN A 57 -23.39 -4.69 19.49
C ASN A 57 -23.02 -5.90 20.36
N GLY A 58 -21.88 -5.80 21.05
CA GLY A 58 -21.44 -6.82 22.01
C GLY A 58 -22.40 -7.06 23.18
N ASP A 59 -23.24 -6.07 23.52
CA ASP A 59 -24.29 -6.17 24.55
C ASP A 59 -25.62 -6.78 24.02
N GLY A 60 -25.68 -7.09 22.72
CA GLY A 60 -26.86 -7.66 22.05
C GLY A 60 -27.87 -6.64 21.54
N SER A 61 -27.64 -5.34 21.73
CA SER A 61 -28.48 -4.28 21.13
C SER A 61 -28.30 -4.24 19.60
N ASN A 62 -29.36 -3.92 18.87
CA ASN A 62 -29.31 -3.86 17.41
C ASN A 62 -28.70 -2.52 16.94
N ILE A 63 -27.66 -2.57 16.13
CA ILE A 63 -27.09 -1.40 15.44
C ILE A 63 -27.99 -0.97 14.29
N CYS A 64 -28.54 -1.96 13.56
CA CYS A 64 -29.48 -1.75 12.47
C CYS A 64 -30.76 -2.58 12.68
N PRO A 65 -31.90 -2.17 12.11
CA PRO A 65 -33.10 -3.01 12.13
C PRO A 65 -32.84 -4.36 11.45
N PRO A 66 -33.37 -5.48 11.99
CA PRO A 66 -33.29 -6.77 11.33
C PRO A 66 -33.96 -6.72 9.95
N VAL A 67 -33.26 -7.21 8.92
CA VAL A 67 -33.76 -7.23 7.55
C VAL A 67 -34.12 -8.66 7.17
N LEU A 68 -35.40 -8.88 6.86
CA LEU A 68 -35.94 -10.15 6.40
C LEU A 68 -35.92 -10.20 4.87
N VAL A 69 -35.35 -11.26 4.30
CA VAL A 69 -35.31 -11.50 2.84
C VAL A 69 -35.72 -12.94 2.52
N GLN A 70 -36.48 -13.12 1.44
CA GLN A 70 -36.78 -14.45 0.91
C GLN A 70 -35.64 -14.88 -0.01
N VAL A 71 -34.98 -15.98 0.31
CA VAL A 71 -33.84 -16.48 -0.46
C VAL A 71 -34.25 -17.76 -1.16
N ASN A 72 -34.19 -17.72 -2.49
CA ASN A 72 -34.43 -18.87 -3.34
C ASN A 72 -33.14 -19.70 -3.49
N PRO A 73 -33.23 -21.04 -3.60
CA PRO A 73 -32.07 -21.88 -3.85
C PRO A 73 -31.35 -21.45 -5.14
N ASP A 74 -30.02 -21.44 -5.10
CA ASP A 74 -29.15 -21.03 -6.21
C ASP A 74 -29.36 -19.60 -6.73
N ASN A 75 -30.13 -18.77 -6.03
CA ASN A 75 -30.36 -17.35 -6.36
C ASN A 75 -29.99 -16.44 -5.17
N PRO A 76 -28.70 -16.08 -5.04
CA PRO A 76 -28.19 -15.24 -3.96
C PRO A 76 -28.94 -13.91 -3.83
N GLN A 77 -29.20 -13.49 -2.60
CA GLN A 77 -29.80 -12.20 -2.29
C GLN A 77 -28.79 -11.25 -1.65
N ILE A 78 -28.85 -9.97 -2.04
CA ILE A 78 -28.05 -8.91 -1.45
C ILE A 78 -28.91 -8.17 -0.43
N VAL A 79 -28.50 -8.23 0.84
CA VAL A 79 -29.12 -7.53 1.96
C VAL A 79 -28.36 -6.25 2.24
N SER A 80 -29.07 -5.11 2.28
CA SER A 80 -28.49 -3.81 2.59
C SER A 80 -28.75 -3.44 4.05
N LEU A 81 -27.70 -3.18 4.81
CA LEU A 81 -27.75 -2.82 6.23
C LEU A 81 -27.23 -1.38 6.39
N TYR A 82 -28.08 -0.47 6.86
CA TYR A 82 -27.63 0.87 7.26
C TYR A 82 -27.05 0.81 8.67
N VAL A 83 -25.78 1.15 8.81
CA VAL A 83 -25.06 1.10 10.09
C VAL A 83 -25.22 2.45 10.78
N ASP A 84 -26.17 2.55 11.71
CA ASP A 84 -26.43 3.80 12.40
C ASP A 84 -25.29 4.13 13.40
N PRO A 85 -24.49 5.20 13.18
CA PRO A 85 -23.40 5.56 14.07
C PRO A 85 -23.85 5.93 15.49
N GLU A 86 -25.11 6.32 15.69
CA GLU A 86 -25.63 6.61 17.04
C GLU A 86 -25.82 5.33 17.86
N ASN A 87 -26.04 4.20 17.18
CA ASN A 87 -26.18 2.89 17.81
C ASN A 87 -24.84 2.13 17.88
N VAL A 88 -23.73 2.72 17.42
CA VAL A 88 -22.39 2.13 17.57
C VAL A 88 -21.73 2.69 18.85
N PRO A 89 -21.10 1.86 19.69
CA PRO A 89 -20.39 2.31 20.89
C PRO A 89 -19.35 3.38 20.56
N GLN A 90 -19.56 4.59 21.09
CA GLN A 90 -18.63 5.70 20.96
C GLN A 90 -17.32 5.36 21.67
N VAL A 91 -16.22 5.35 20.93
CA VAL A 91 -14.88 5.26 21.52
C VAL A 91 -14.48 6.65 21.99
N GLU A 92 -14.17 6.79 23.27
CA GLU A 92 -13.76 8.06 23.91
C GLU A 92 -12.25 8.29 23.89
N THR A 93 -11.43 7.24 23.71
CA THR A 93 -9.96 7.32 23.73
C THR A 93 -9.34 6.68 22.49
N GLU A 94 -8.23 7.23 22.01
CA GLU A 94 -7.45 6.68 20.89
C GLU A 94 -6.84 5.29 21.18
N ASP A 95 -6.95 4.74 22.40
CA ASP A 95 -6.40 3.44 22.78
C ASP A 95 -7.39 2.26 22.62
N ASP A 96 -8.70 2.51 22.50
CA ASP A 96 -9.75 1.48 22.27
C ASP A 96 -10.06 1.31 20.76
N LEU A 97 -9.01 1.13 19.96
CA LEU A 97 -8.99 1.33 18.51
C LEU A 97 -9.90 0.43 17.66
N LYS A 98 -10.56 -0.56 18.23
CA LYS A 98 -11.32 -1.57 17.46
C LYS A 98 -12.67 -1.86 18.10
N VAL A 99 -13.70 -1.19 17.60
CA VAL A 99 -15.09 -1.53 17.90
C VAL A 99 -15.49 -2.74 17.07
N TYR A 100 -15.98 -3.79 17.71
CA TYR A 100 -16.53 -4.96 17.03
C TYR A 100 -18.04 -4.99 17.18
N ALA A 101 -18.72 -5.42 16.12
CA ALA A 101 -20.13 -5.76 16.09
C ALA A 101 -20.30 -7.23 15.74
N LYS A 102 -21.47 -7.79 16.01
CA LYS A 102 -21.86 -9.15 15.66
C LYS A 102 -22.83 -9.12 14.48
N LEU A 103 -22.42 -9.66 13.35
CA LEU A 103 -23.32 -9.94 12.24
C LEU A 103 -24.06 -11.25 12.56
N GLU A 104 -25.36 -11.15 12.82
CA GLU A 104 -26.22 -12.30 13.12
C GLU A 104 -27.11 -12.62 11.92
N VAL A 105 -27.18 -13.92 11.59
CA VAL A 105 -28.05 -14.46 10.54
C VAL A 105 -28.92 -15.55 11.14
N THR A 106 -30.24 -15.41 10.98
CA THR A 106 -31.23 -16.40 11.47
C THR A 106 -32.13 -16.89 10.34
N CYS A 107 -32.46 -18.18 10.37
CA CYS A 107 -33.38 -18.81 9.44
C CYS A 107 -34.19 -19.89 10.19
N PRO A 108 -35.33 -19.51 10.82
CA PRO A 108 -36.14 -20.42 11.62
C PRO A 108 -36.58 -21.71 10.88
N PRO A 109 -37.01 -21.66 9.60
CA PRO A 109 -37.43 -22.86 8.88
C PRO A 109 -36.31 -23.88 8.63
N LEU A 110 -35.05 -23.45 8.72
CA LEU A 110 -33.90 -24.32 8.53
C LEU A 110 -33.36 -24.82 9.88
N ASN A 111 -34.16 -25.60 10.59
CA ASN A 111 -33.83 -26.15 11.92
C ASN A 111 -33.42 -25.06 12.95
N ASN A 112 -34.09 -23.90 12.93
CA ASN A 112 -33.72 -22.76 13.76
C ASN A 112 -32.26 -22.33 13.60
N PHE A 113 -31.74 -22.34 12.37
CA PHE A 113 -30.39 -21.87 12.07
C PHE A 113 -30.17 -20.46 12.62
N GLN A 114 -29.10 -20.30 13.38
CA GLN A 114 -28.64 -19.03 13.91
C GLN A 114 -27.12 -19.08 14.01
N GLU A 115 -26.47 -18.16 13.33
CA GLU A 115 -25.01 -18.01 13.37
C GLU A 115 -24.66 -16.53 13.54
N GLU A 116 -23.58 -16.27 14.28
CA GLU A 116 -23.06 -14.93 14.51
C GLU A 116 -21.56 -14.86 14.22
N LYS A 117 -21.11 -13.72 13.70
CA LYS A 117 -19.69 -13.47 13.45
C LYS A 117 -19.28 -12.06 13.85
N ASP A 118 -18.18 -11.94 14.57
CA ASP A 118 -17.58 -10.64 14.88
C ASP A 118 -17.03 -9.98 13.61
N VAL A 119 -17.39 -8.71 13.42
CA VAL A 119 -16.96 -7.84 12.32
C VAL A 119 -16.44 -6.53 12.89
N LEU A 120 -15.38 -5.99 12.29
CA LEU A 120 -14.77 -4.75 12.75
C LEU A 120 -15.59 -3.55 12.25
N ILE A 121 -15.91 -2.60 13.13
CA ILE A 121 -16.51 -1.33 12.77
C ILE A 121 -15.43 -0.28 12.55
N SER A 122 -15.52 0.43 11.42
CA SER A 122 -14.70 1.61 11.12
C SER A 122 -15.54 2.88 11.12
N TYR A 123 -15.00 3.94 11.71
CA TYR A 123 -15.55 5.30 11.66
C TYR A 123 -15.01 6.13 10.50
N GLU A 124 -14.13 5.55 9.67
CA GLU A 124 -13.61 6.23 8.48
C GLU A 124 -14.72 6.34 7.43
N GLU A 125 -15.22 7.56 7.25
CA GLU A 125 -16.26 7.88 6.29
C GLU A 125 -15.73 8.81 5.22
N GLY A 126 -15.81 8.36 3.96
CA GLY A 126 -15.37 9.14 2.81
C GLY A 126 -13.87 9.39 2.75
N PHE A 127 -13.48 10.29 1.86
CA PHE A 127 -12.08 10.63 1.61
C PHE A 127 -11.93 12.13 1.40
N VAL A 128 -10.91 12.73 2.01
CA VAL A 128 -10.52 14.10 1.73
C VAL A 128 -9.08 14.14 1.23
N PHE A 129 -8.88 14.67 0.03
CA PHE A 129 -7.56 14.96 -0.51
C PHE A 129 -7.28 16.46 -0.40
N ILE A 130 -6.10 16.80 0.09
CA ILE A 130 -5.62 18.17 0.20
C ILE A 130 -4.50 18.37 -0.81
N GLN A 131 -4.61 19.42 -1.61
CA GLN A 131 -3.58 19.81 -2.57
C GLN A 131 -3.23 21.28 -2.35
N THR A 132 -1.95 21.58 -2.22
CA THR A 132 -1.42 22.94 -2.31
C THR A 132 -0.95 23.21 -3.75
N ASP A 133 -0.94 24.47 -4.19
CA ASP A 133 -0.46 24.80 -5.54
C ASP A 133 1.07 24.66 -5.68
N LYS A 134 1.80 24.82 -4.57
CA LYS A 134 3.26 24.64 -4.50
C LYS A 134 3.66 23.84 -3.24
N PRO A 135 4.81 23.15 -3.27
CA PRO A 135 5.40 22.51 -2.10
C PRO A 135 6.24 23.48 -1.25
N ILE A 136 6.63 24.64 -1.80
CA ILE A 136 7.50 25.63 -1.16
C ILE A 136 6.91 27.02 -1.37
N TYR A 137 6.86 27.82 -0.30
CA TYR A 137 6.40 29.21 -0.31
C TYR A 137 7.40 30.16 0.31
N THR A 138 7.21 31.42 -0.02
CA THR A 138 7.92 32.57 0.51
C THR A 138 6.96 33.36 1.41
N PRO A 139 7.43 34.10 2.42
CA PRO A 139 6.55 34.82 3.36
C PRO A 139 5.48 35.70 2.72
N ASP A 140 5.79 36.34 1.59
CA ASP A 140 4.86 37.24 0.88
C ASP A 140 3.82 36.52 0.02
N GLN A 141 3.93 35.21 -0.14
CA GLN A 141 3.02 34.42 -0.98
C GLN A 141 1.75 34.02 -0.23
N ARG A 142 0.71 33.70 -1.01
CA ARG A 142 -0.51 33.07 -0.49
C ARG A 142 -0.50 31.59 -0.86
N VAL A 143 -0.91 30.76 0.09
CA VAL A 143 -1.05 29.32 -0.10
C VAL A 143 -2.44 29.04 -0.66
N ASN A 144 -2.53 28.52 -1.89
CA ASN A 144 -3.79 28.10 -2.47
C ASN A 144 -4.02 26.62 -2.13
N ILE A 145 -5.06 26.36 -1.36
CA ILE A 145 -5.41 25.03 -0.88
C ILE A 145 -6.66 24.57 -1.61
N ARG A 146 -6.59 23.40 -2.23
CA ARG A 146 -7.73 22.71 -2.84
C ARG A 146 -8.06 21.46 -2.04
N LEU A 147 -9.31 21.35 -1.65
CA LEU A 147 -9.90 20.16 -1.05
C LEU A 147 -10.70 19.41 -2.11
N LEU A 148 -10.51 18.10 -2.17
CA LEU A 148 -11.37 17.16 -2.86
C LEU A 148 -12.02 16.25 -1.83
N VAL A 149 -13.33 16.39 -1.65
CA VAL A 149 -14.16 15.69 -0.65
C VAL A 149 -15.03 14.67 -1.38
N LEU A 150 -14.85 13.40 -1.03
CA LEU A 150 -15.51 12.26 -1.63
C LEU A 150 -16.24 11.43 -0.58
N ASP A 151 -17.34 10.79 -0.97
CA ASP A 151 -17.98 9.74 -0.19
C ASP A 151 -17.23 8.40 -0.33
N GLN A 152 -17.74 7.37 0.35
CA GLN A 152 -17.17 6.02 0.30
C GLN A 152 -17.19 5.35 -1.08
N TYR A 153 -18.02 5.84 -2.00
CA TYR A 153 -18.12 5.36 -3.37
C TYR A 153 -17.28 6.21 -4.34
N LEU A 154 -16.39 7.05 -3.81
CA LEU A 154 -15.54 7.97 -4.56
C LEU A 154 -16.33 9.01 -5.37
N ARG A 155 -17.56 9.33 -4.93
CA ARG A 155 -18.40 10.37 -5.54
C ARG A 155 -18.24 11.68 -4.79
N PRO A 156 -18.45 12.83 -5.44
CA PRO A 156 -18.42 14.14 -4.77
C PRO A 156 -19.32 14.19 -3.54
N SER A 157 -18.76 14.58 -2.39
CA SER A 157 -19.49 14.70 -1.13
C SER A 157 -19.52 16.16 -0.63
N SER A 158 -20.65 16.53 -0.03
CA SER A 158 -20.87 17.84 0.59
C SER A 158 -20.81 17.79 2.13
N GLU A 159 -20.37 16.68 2.69
CA GLU A 159 -20.16 16.53 4.13
C GLU A 159 -19.21 17.62 4.66
N PRO A 160 -19.42 18.09 5.90
CA PRO A 160 -18.65 19.17 6.47
C PRO A 160 -17.20 18.72 6.76
N VAL A 161 -16.25 19.58 6.39
CA VAL A 161 -14.82 19.40 6.66
C VAL A 161 -14.32 20.57 7.48
N GLN A 162 -13.50 20.31 8.51
CA GLN A 162 -12.73 21.34 9.19
C GLN A 162 -11.31 21.36 8.64
N LEU A 163 -10.78 22.54 8.37
CA LEU A 163 -9.42 22.73 7.86
C LEU A 163 -8.60 23.57 8.84
N ASP A 164 -7.49 23.03 9.30
CA ASP A 164 -6.53 23.67 10.19
C ASP A 164 -5.19 23.86 9.48
N VAL A 165 -4.60 25.05 9.59
CA VAL A 165 -3.23 25.33 9.15
C VAL A 165 -2.35 25.43 10.39
N LEU A 166 -1.31 24.61 10.45
CA LEU A 166 -0.39 24.48 11.57
C LEU A 166 0.98 25.05 11.21
N SER A 167 1.55 25.80 12.15
CA SER A 167 2.93 26.29 12.09
C SER A 167 3.95 25.15 12.22
N PRO A 168 5.25 25.42 11.96
CA PRO A 168 6.31 24.43 12.16
C PRO A 168 6.44 23.90 13.60
N GLN A 169 5.85 24.61 14.57
CA GLN A 169 5.81 24.21 15.98
C GLN A 169 4.54 23.41 16.33
N GLY A 170 3.70 23.07 15.34
CA GLY A 170 2.44 22.35 15.55
C GLY A 170 1.28 23.22 16.05
N VAL A 171 1.44 24.56 16.07
CA VAL A 171 0.40 25.48 16.55
C VAL A 171 -0.59 25.77 15.43
N ILE A 172 -1.89 25.64 15.70
CA ILE A 172 -2.95 26.00 14.76
C ILE A 172 -3.01 27.52 14.64
N VAL A 173 -2.64 28.05 13.48
CA VAL A 173 -2.66 29.49 13.20
C VAL A 173 -3.94 29.95 12.48
N HIS A 174 -4.62 29.01 11.82
CA HIS A 174 -5.84 29.30 11.08
C HIS A 174 -6.74 28.07 11.10
N ARG A 175 -8.02 28.30 11.40
CA ARG A 175 -9.07 27.27 11.41
C ARG A 175 -10.23 27.74 10.56
N SER A 176 -10.65 26.89 9.63
CA SER A 176 -11.85 27.04 8.83
C SER A 176 -12.78 25.86 9.13
N ALA A 177 -13.83 26.09 9.91
CA ALA A 177 -14.84 25.09 10.23
C ALA A 177 -15.94 25.02 9.16
N ASP A 178 -16.68 23.91 9.14
CA ASP A 178 -17.89 23.68 8.34
C ASP A 178 -17.73 23.97 6.83
N ILE A 179 -16.62 23.50 6.26
CA ILE A 179 -16.37 23.59 4.83
C ILE A 179 -17.19 22.53 4.10
N ARG A 180 -18.20 22.97 3.33
CA ARG A 180 -18.98 22.09 2.44
C ARG A 180 -18.60 22.29 0.97
N ALA A 181 -18.31 21.18 0.28
CA ALA A 181 -17.87 21.12 -1.12
C ALA A 181 -19.00 20.60 -2.04
N ARG A 182 -19.87 21.50 -2.54
CA ARG A 182 -21.08 21.11 -3.30
C ARG A 182 -20.83 20.23 -4.52
N ASN A 183 -19.69 20.37 -5.18
CA ASN A 183 -19.27 19.58 -6.34
C ASN A 183 -18.05 18.68 -6.02
N GLY A 184 -17.82 18.40 -4.73
CA GLY A 184 -16.65 17.66 -4.26
C GLY A 184 -15.38 18.49 -4.19
N PHE A 185 -15.34 19.70 -4.75
CA PHE A 185 -14.17 20.58 -4.66
C PHE A 185 -14.43 21.81 -3.80
N LYS A 186 -13.42 22.21 -3.03
CA LYS A 186 -13.38 23.52 -2.37
C LYS A 186 -12.00 24.14 -2.44
N THR A 187 -11.94 25.44 -2.69
CA THR A 187 -10.70 26.22 -2.62
C THR A 187 -10.69 27.09 -1.37
N ARG A 188 -9.52 27.16 -0.72
CA ARG A 188 -9.19 28.06 0.38
C ARG A 188 -7.87 28.75 0.09
N VAL A 189 -7.72 29.96 0.61
CA VAL A 189 -6.49 30.74 0.47
C VAL A 189 -6.05 31.10 1.87
N PHE A 190 -4.81 30.76 2.21
CA PHE A 190 -4.18 31.14 3.46
C PHE A 190 -3.09 32.19 3.16
N SER A 191 -3.04 33.23 3.98
CA SER A 191 -1.99 34.25 3.92
C SER A 191 -1.18 34.17 5.21
N PHE A 192 0.15 34.20 5.08
CA PHE A 192 1.03 34.19 6.23
C PHE A 192 0.86 35.46 7.08
N PRO A 193 1.13 35.39 8.40
CA PRO A 193 1.36 36.59 9.20
C PRO A 193 2.57 37.38 8.65
N HIS A 194 2.71 38.64 9.04
CA HIS A 194 3.79 39.53 8.56
C HIS A 194 5.20 38.92 8.73
N GLU A 195 5.42 38.19 9.82
CA GLU A 195 6.67 37.47 10.10
C GLU A 195 6.35 36.00 10.38
N PRO A 196 6.25 35.15 9.33
CA PRO A 196 6.00 33.73 9.52
C PRO A 196 7.27 33.01 9.98
N LEU A 197 7.08 31.93 10.74
CA LEU A 197 8.16 31.00 11.02
C LEU A 197 8.56 30.27 9.73
N PHE A 198 9.87 30.20 9.47
CA PHE A 198 10.42 29.33 8.44
C PHE A 198 10.38 27.86 8.88
N GLY A 199 10.30 26.95 7.91
CA GLY A 199 10.26 25.51 8.11
C GLY A 199 8.99 24.86 7.55
N ASN A 200 8.68 23.67 8.03
CA ASN A 200 7.58 22.84 7.50
C ASN A 200 6.24 23.20 8.15
N TRP A 201 5.33 23.74 7.36
CA TRP A 201 3.95 23.99 7.75
C TRP A 201 3.08 22.79 7.35
N SER A 202 1.96 22.61 8.04
CA SER A 202 1.00 21.53 7.73
C SER A 202 -0.40 22.07 7.53
N VAL A 203 -1.14 21.52 6.57
CA VAL A 203 -2.59 21.69 6.44
C VAL A 203 -3.24 20.39 6.83
N VAL A 204 -4.13 20.41 7.82
CA VAL A 204 -4.84 19.24 8.34
C VAL A 204 -6.33 19.42 8.08
N ALA A 205 -6.94 18.50 7.36
CA ALA A 205 -8.38 18.42 7.19
C ALA A 205 -8.94 17.34 8.09
N GLN A 206 -9.89 17.69 8.96
CA GLN A 206 -10.69 16.77 9.76
C GLN A 206 -12.07 16.60 9.09
N TYR A 207 -12.55 15.37 8.99
CA TYR A 207 -13.77 15.03 8.25
C TYR A 207 -14.43 13.75 8.78
N GLY A 208 -15.54 13.38 8.16
CA GLY A 208 -16.38 12.26 8.59
C GLY A 208 -17.23 12.62 9.81
N LYS A 209 -18.09 11.70 10.23
CA LYS A 209 -18.94 11.90 11.41
C LYS A 209 -18.11 12.17 12.66
N GLY A 210 -18.44 13.27 13.34
CA GLY A 210 -17.73 13.73 14.53
C GLY A 210 -16.32 14.27 14.27
N LEU A 211 -15.92 14.51 13.00
CA LEU A 211 -14.58 14.99 12.61
C LEU A 211 -13.43 14.10 13.12
N LYS A 212 -13.69 12.80 13.28
CA LYS A 212 -12.72 11.83 13.83
C LYS A 212 -11.68 11.37 12.81
N SER A 213 -11.94 11.51 11.51
CA SER A 213 -10.96 11.20 10.45
C SER A 213 -10.13 12.43 10.12
N ASN A 214 -8.84 12.25 9.83
CA ASN A 214 -7.99 13.34 9.39
C ASN A 214 -7.10 12.98 8.20
N ARG A 215 -6.74 14.00 7.43
CA ARG A 215 -5.70 13.95 6.38
C ARG A 215 -4.85 15.19 6.45
N SER A 216 -3.58 15.08 6.12
CA SER A 216 -2.66 16.21 6.15
C SER A 216 -1.77 16.27 4.91
N VAL A 217 -1.33 17.48 4.58
CA VAL A 217 -0.28 17.75 3.60
C VAL A 217 0.67 18.79 4.17
N GLN A 218 1.96 18.68 3.82
CA GLN A 218 3.00 19.59 4.28
C GLN A 218 3.51 20.47 3.14
N PHE A 219 3.94 21.69 3.49
CA PHE A 219 4.64 22.59 2.60
C PHE A 219 5.73 23.33 3.38
N GLU A 220 6.83 23.68 2.72
CA GLU A 220 7.95 24.40 3.33
C GLU A 220 7.78 25.91 3.13
N VAL A 221 8.05 26.69 4.18
CA VAL A 221 8.20 28.15 4.08
C VAL A 221 9.66 28.50 4.30
N LYS A 222 10.26 29.15 3.32
CA LYS A 222 11.64 29.63 3.41
C LYS A 222 11.80 30.97 2.72
N GLU A 223 12.90 31.64 3.02
CA GLU A 223 13.28 32.84 2.30
C GLU A 223 13.43 32.54 0.81
N TYR A 224 12.84 33.38 -0.04
CA TYR A 224 13.01 33.21 -1.47
C TYR A 224 14.38 33.73 -1.88
N VAL A 225 15.19 32.83 -2.41
CA VAL A 225 16.28 33.20 -3.30
C VAL A 225 15.98 32.52 -4.62
N LEU A 226 15.80 33.32 -5.68
CA LEU A 226 15.71 32.75 -7.02
C LEU A 226 17.07 32.13 -7.33
N PRO A 227 17.18 30.80 -7.49
CA PRO A 227 18.46 30.20 -7.83
C PRO A 227 18.88 30.74 -9.20
N THR A 228 20.09 31.28 -9.27
CA THR A 228 20.62 31.86 -10.51
C THR A 228 21.00 30.76 -11.50
N PHE A 229 21.38 29.60 -10.99
CA PHE A 229 21.70 28.40 -11.75
C PHE A 229 21.24 27.13 -11.03
N GLU A 230 21.09 26.05 -11.78
CA GLU A 230 20.70 24.73 -11.30
C GLU A 230 21.92 23.80 -11.26
N VAL A 231 22.08 23.04 -10.18
CA VAL A 231 23.10 22.00 -10.04
C VAL A 231 22.43 20.62 -10.06
N LYS A 232 22.93 19.71 -10.89
CA LYS A 232 22.48 18.32 -11.01
C LYS A 232 23.63 17.36 -10.77
N LEU A 233 23.33 16.26 -10.08
CA LEU A 233 24.26 15.15 -9.91
C LEU A 233 23.84 13.98 -10.79
N THR A 234 24.81 13.38 -11.48
CA THR A 234 24.66 12.07 -12.12
C THR A 234 25.45 11.07 -11.32
N THR A 235 24.73 10.18 -10.65
CA THR A 235 25.25 9.15 -9.73
C THR A 235 24.86 7.77 -10.26
N PRO A 236 25.58 6.69 -9.90
CA PRO A 236 25.17 5.34 -10.28
C PRO A 236 23.89 4.95 -9.54
N GLY A 237 23.09 4.07 -10.14
CA GLY A 237 21.87 3.58 -9.49
C GLY A 237 22.12 2.74 -8.24
N TYR A 238 23.28 2.09 -8.16
CA TYR A 238 23.69 1.22 -7.06
C TYR A 238 25.21 1.02 -7.07
N ILE A 239 25.75 0.53 -5.95
CA ILE A 239 27.16 0.15 -5.78
C ILE A 239 27.18 -1.32 -5.35
N LEU A 240 27.95 -2.15 -6.07
CA LEU A 240 28.08 -3.59 -5.81
C LEU A 240 29.23 -3.89 -4.87
N ASP A 241 29.13 -5.00 -4.15
CA ASP A 241 30.27 -5.59 -3.44
C ASP A 241 31.44 -5.84 -4.41
N GLY A 242 32.65 -5.52 -3.99
CA GLY A 242 33.87 -5.59 -4.80
C GLY A 242 34.07 -4.46 -5.81
N GLN A 243 33.17 -3.48 -5.91
CA GLN A 243 33.40 -2.30 -6.75
C GLN A 243 34.46 -1.39 -6.10
N GLU A 244 35.54 -1.08 -6.83
CA GLU A 244 36.65 -0.28 -6.29
C GLU A 244 36.35 1.22 -6.23
N ALA A 245 35.63 1.75 -7.24
CA ALA A 245 35.37 3.17 -7.36
C ALA A 245 34.09 3.49 -8.14
N VAL A 246 33.61 4.72 -7.97
CA VAL A 246 32.47 5.31 -8.68
C VAL A 246 32.82 6.70 -9.17
N ASP A 247 32.45 6.98 -10.42
CA ASP A 247 32.57 8.31 -11.02
C ASP A 247 31.27 9.10 -10.87
N ILE A 248 31.36 10.31 -10.34
CA ILE A 248 30.24 11.24 -10.17
C ILE A 248 30.42 12.42 -11.11
N THR A 249 29.34 12.81 -11.78
CA THR A 249 29.31 14.02 -12.62
C THR A 249 28.41 15.08 -11.99
N VAL A 250 28.97 16.27 -11.81
CA VAL A 250 28.29 17.48 -11.38
C VAL A 250 28.00 18.32 -12.62
N SER A 251 26.77 18.76 -12.81
CA SER A 251 26.39 19.67 -13.90
C SER A 251 25.83 20.95 -13.30
N ALA A 252 26.38 22.11 -13.64
CA ALA A 252 25.86 23.40 -13.21
C ALA A 252 25.58 24.30 -14.42
N ARG A 253 24.32 24.74 -14.53
CA ARG A 253 23.83 25.53 -15.67
C ARG A 253 22.89 26.63 -15.21
N TYR A 254 23.03 27.84 -15.75
CA TYR A 254 22.06 28.90 -15.49
C TYR A 254 20.67 28.49 -15.97
N VAL A 255 19.64 29.14 -15.45
CA VAL A 255 18.24 28.94 -15.86
C VAL A 255 18.00 29.18 -17.37
N TYR A 256 18.91 29.90 -18.04
CA TYR A 256 18.94 30.14 -19.48
C TYR A 256 19.93 29.22 -20.24
N ASP A 257 20.26 28.07 -19.64
CA ASP A 257 21.04 26.95 -20.20
C ASP A 257 22.47 27.27 -20.64
N LYS A 258 23.12 28.25 -19.98
CA LYS A 258 24.55 28.52 -20.15
C LYS A 258 25.37 27.79 -19.07
N PRO A 259 26.59 27.35 -19.40
CA PRO A 259 27.45 26.64 -18.44
C PRO A 259 27.94 27.59 -17.35
N VAL A 260 27.98 27.10 -16.11
CA VAL A 260 28.55 27.84 -14.98
C VAL A 260 30.03 27.51 -14.85
N LEU A 261 30.85 28.56 -14.77
CA LEU A 261 32.28 28.45 -14.45
C LEU A 261 32.48 28.69 -12.97
N GLY A 262 33.29 27.84 -12.33
CA GLY A 262 33.37 27.83 -10.89
C GLY A 262 34.19 26.70 -10.32
N VAL A 263 34.04 26.52 -9.02
CA VAL A 263 34.57 25.38 -8.27
C VAL A 263 33.43 24.65 -7.58
N PHE A 264 33.54 23.33 -7.44
CA PHE A 264 32.59 22.55 -6.65
C PHE A 264 33.27 21.94 -5.42
N TYR A 265 32.50 21.79 -4.36
CA TYR A 265 32.86 21.10 -3.12
C TYR A 265 31.84 20.01 -2.87
N ALA A 266 32.29 18.77 -2.71
CA ALA A 266 31.45 17.62 -2.46
C ALA A 266 31.73 17.05 -1.08
N LYS A 267 30.67 16.80 -0.30
CA LYS A 267 30.69 15.96 0.88
C LYS A 267 30.12 14.60 0.50
N VAL A 268 30.86 13.54 0.81
CA VAL A 268 30.49 12.16 0.55
C VAL A 268 30.37 11.44 1.88
N GLY A 269 29.26 10.76 2.09
CA GLY A 269 28.98 10.04 3.32
C GLY A 269 28.03 8.88 3.09
N VAL A 270 27.55 8.33 4.19
CA VAL A 270 26.56 7.25 4.20
C VAL A 270 25.38 7.66 5.07
N LEU A 271 24.17 7.42 4.56
CA LEU A 271 22.93 7.63 5.31
C LEU A 271 22.61 6.36 6.13
N GLY A 272 22.54 6.51 7.45
CA GLY A 272 22.14 5.48 8.39
C GLY A 272 20.66 5.12 8.33
N PHE A 273 20.28 4.01 8.98
CA PHE A 273 18.86 3.59 9.06
C PHE A 273 18.03 4.49 10.00
N ASP A 274 18.69 5.13 10.95
CA ASP A 274 18.17 6.15 11.86
C ASP A 274 18.02 7.54 11.20
N GLY A 275 18.53 7.70 9.98
CA GLY A 275 18.54 8.97 9.25
C GLY A 275 19.75 9.84 9.56
N GLU A 276 20.69 9.39 10.40
CA GLU A 276 21.94 10.11 10.62
C GLU A 276 22.85 10.03 9.38
N ILE A 277 23.58 11.11 9.12
CA ILE A 277 24.49 11.23 7.98
C ILE A 277 25.93 11.20 8.51
N ASP A 278 26.67 10.16 8.14
CA ASP A 278 28.09 10.02 8.47
C ASP A 278 28.96 10.44 7.27
N ILE A 279 29.58 11.62 7.36
CA ILE A 279 30.43 12.17 6.30
C ILE A 279 31.83 11.57 6.37
N LYS A 280 32.23 10.86 5.32
CA LYS A 280 33.51 10.15 5.25
C LYS A 280 34.61 10.95 4.56
N VAL A 281 34.30 11.54 3.40
CA VAL A 281 35.30 12.24 2.60
C VAL A 281 34.75 13.53 2.01
N LYS A 282 35.62 14.53 1.89
CA LYS A 282 35.34 15.78 1.18
C LYS A 282 36.21 15.82 -0.07
N LYS A 283 35.62 16.16 -1.20
CA LYS A 283 36.30 16.35 -2.48
C LYS A 283 36.03 17.76 -3.00
N SER A 284 36.88 18.24 -3.90
CA SER A 284 36.66 19.49 -4.61
C SER A 284 37.25 19.41 -6.02
N GLY A 285 36.79 20.29 -6.90
CA GLY A 285 37.29 20.36 -8.27
C GLY A 285 36.84 21.63 -8.98
N GLN A 286 37.34 21.82 -10.19
CA GLN A 286 36.94 22.92 -11.06
C GLN A 286 35.81 22.48 -12.00
N MET A 287 34.90 23.41 -12.30
CA MET A 287 33.92 23.24 -13.37
C MET A 287 34.59 23.49 -14.72
N LEU A 288 34.36 22.59 -15.66
CA LEU A 288 34.82 22.71 -17.04
C LEU A 288 34.03 23.80 -17.78
N ALA A 289 34.56 24.25 -18.92
CA ALA A 289 33.88 25.22 -19.80
C ALA A 289 32.51 24.75 -20.31
N THR A 290 32.24 23.45 -20.25
CA THR A 290 30.96 22.82 -20.58
C THR A 290 29.91 22.91 -19.46
N GLY A 291 30.29 23.43 -18.28
CA GLY A 291 29.45 23.44 -17.08
C GLY A 291 29.41 22.10 -16.35
N LEU A 292 30.36 21.20 -16.63
CA LEU A 292 30.47 19.88 -16.02
C LEU A 292 31.69 19.81 -15.09
N GLY A 293 31.56 19.13 -13.97
CA GLY A 293 32.64 18.73 -13.06
C GLY A 293 32.60 17.23 -12.83
N HIS A 294 33.76 16.62 -12.63
CA HIS A 294 33.87 15.19 -12.37
C HIS A 294 34.73 14.93 -11.15
N PHE A 295 34.33 13.97 -10.32
CA PHE A 295 35.16 13.44 -9.27
C PHE A 295 34.90 11.95 -9.07
N ARG A 296 35.93 11.26 -8.58
CA ARG A 296 35.87 9.82 -8.29
C ARG A 296 35.82 9.60 -6.79
N ILE A 297 34.96 8.68 -6.38
CA ILE A 297 34.87 8.15 -5.02
C ILE A 297 35.49 6.76 -5.05
N ASN A 298 36.61 6.58 -4.36
CA ASN A 298 37.17 5.25 -4.12
C ASN A 298 36.46 4.66 -2.91
N MET A 299 36.02 3.40 -2.97
CA MET A 299 35.24 2.82 -1.86
C MET A 299 36.07 2.65 -0.59
N GLU A 300 37.39 2.51 -0.72
CA GLU A 300 38.33 2.52 0.42
C GLU A 300 38.28 3.83 1.22
N ASP A 301 37.93 4.97 0.59
CA ASP A 301 37.75 6.25 1.29
C ASP A 301 36.56 6.20 2.28
N LEU A 302 35.66 5.22 2.15
CA LEU A 302 34.52 5.01 3.04
C LEU A 302 34.86 4.10 4.24
N GLY A 303 35.96 3.33 4.16
CA GLY A 303 36.45 2.42 5.19
C GLY A 303 36.98 1.09 4.64
N GLU A 304 37.86 0.40 5.39
CA GLU A 304 38.49 -0.86 4.95
C GLU A 304 37.48 -1.99 4.67
N ASN A 305 36.38 -2.07 5.44
CA ASN A 305 35.31 -3.05 5.26
C ASN A 305 33.97 -2.36 4.95
N TRP A 306 34.03 -1.34 4.09
CA TRP A 306 32.90 -0.46 3.76
C TRP A 306 31.63 -1.23 3.40
N PHE A 307 31.73 -2.33 2.63
CA PHE A 307 30.53 -3.03 2.14
C PHE A 307 29.77 -3.71 3.28
N ALA A 308 30.46 -4.43 4.17
CA ALA A 308 29.82 -5.11 5.30
C ALA A 308 29.13 -4.12 6.25
N GLU A 309 29.66 -2.91 6.39
CA GLU A 309 29.07 -1.86 7.23
C GLU A 309 27.86 -1.19 6.55
N TYR A 310 27.89 -1.05 5.22
CA TYR A 310 26.95 -0.21 4.46
C TYR A 310 25.96 -0.98 3.60
N GLU A 311 26.00 -2.31 3.58
CA GLU A 311 25.01 -3.12 2.86
C GLU A 311 23.57 -2.69 3.21
N GLY A 312 22.77 -2.42 2.18
CA GLY A 312 21.39 -1.96 2.35
C GLY A 312 21.24 -0.47 2.65
N ARG A 313 22.31 0.26 2.95
CA ARG A 313 22.32 1.71 3.18
C ARG A 313 22.47 2.49 1.86
N ARG A 314 22.40 3.82 1.96
CA ARG A 314 22.48 4.74 0.81
C ARG A 314 23.73 5.60 0.89
N LEU A 315 24.36 5.84 -0.25
CA LEU A 315 25.40 6.85 -0.39
C LEU A 315 24.74 8.22 -0.25
N TYR A 316 25.29 9.05 0.63
CA TYR A 316 24.91 10.45 0.77
C TYR A 316 25.91 11.31 0.02
N LEU A 317 25.42 12.12 -0.92
CA LEU A 317 26.22 13.10 -1.65
C LEU A 317 25.60 14.48 -1.45
N GLU A 318 26.42 15.46 -1.10
CA GLU A 318 26.03 16.87 -1.03
C GLU A 318 27.09 17.69 -1.76
N VAL A 319 26.70 18.43 -2.80
CA VAL A 319 27.61 19.20 -3.63
C VAL A 319 27.19 20.67 -3.65
N SER A 320 28.15 21.53 -3.39
CA SER A 320 28.06 22.99 -3.48
C SER A 320 28.89 23.48 -4.66
N VAL A 321 28.29 24.24 -5.58
CA VAL A 321 29.00 24.86 -6.71
C VAL A 321 29.06 26.37 -6.50
N LEU A 322 30.27 26.91 -6.43
CA LEU A 322 30.56 28.34 -6.31
C LEU A 322 30.94 28.91 -7.68
N GLU A 323 30.12 29.85 -8.18
CA GLU A 323 30.35 30.55 -9.42
C GLU A 323 31.48 31.59 -9.28
N SER A 324 32.41 31.61 -10.24
CA SER A 324 33.57 32.52 -10.20
C SER A 324 33.24 34.00 -10.43
N ALA A 325 32.20 34.33 -11.20
CA ALA A 325 31.91 35.72 -11.60
C ALA A 325 31.05 36.47 -10.57
N SER A 326 29.99 35.83 -10.09
CA SER A 326 29.05 36.43 -9.13
C SER A 326 29.41 36.17 -7.66
N GLY A 327 30.19 35.11 -7.40
CA GLY A 327 30.43 34.61 -6.04
C GLY A 327 29.21 33.89 -5.44
N LEU A 328 28.16 33.61 -6.22
CA LEU A 328 26.99 32.88 -5.77
C LEU A 328 27.28 31.37 -5.68
N SER A 329 26.63 30.71 -4.73
CA SER A 329 26.76 29.26 -4.52
C SER A 329 25.40 28.60 -4.50
N GLU A 330 25.29 27.46 -5.17
CA GLU A 330 24.10 26.61 -5.18
C GLU A 330 24.45 25.20 -4.71
N ASN A 331 23.53 24.58 -3.97
CA ASN A 331 23.75 23.29 -3.32
C ASN A 331 22.72 22.25 -3.79
N VAL A 332 23.16 21.00 -3.92
CA VAL A 332 22.29 19.85 -4.22
C VAL A 332 22.73 18.64 -3.41
N SER A 333 21.78 17.83 -2.96
CA SER A 333 22.06 16.53 -2.35
C SER A 333 21.40 15.39 -3.13
N ASP A 334 22.05 14.22 -3.11
CA ASP A 334 21.53 12.98 -3.69
C ASP A 334 21.69 11.81 -2.70
N ILE A 335 20.62 11.02 -2.58
CA ILE A 335 20.55 9.79 -1.76
C ILE A 335 19.99 8.61 -2.57
N SER A 336 20.07 8.69 -3.91
CA SER A 336 19.45 7.70 -4.79
C SER A 336 20.23 6.39 -4.89
N THR A 337 21.56 6.45 -4.69
CA THR A 337 22.49 5.31 -4.82
C THR A 337 22.46 4.42 -3.57
N LYS A 338 22.26 3.11 -3.77
CA LYS A 338 22.22 2.10 -2.70
C LYS A 338 23.40 1.12 -2.78
N PHE A 339 23.94 0.72 -1.64
CA PHE A 339 24.90 -0.37 -1.54
C PHE A 339 24.16 -1.72 -1.51
N VAL A 340 24.46 -2.60 -2.45
CA VAL A 340 23.75 -3.87 -2.63
C VAL A 340 24.68 -5.00 -3.04
N GLN A 341 24.38 -6.21 -2.60
CA GLN A 341 25.19 -7.38 -2.96
C GLN A 341 24.94 -7.83 -4.40
N SER A 342 23.69 -7.68 -4.86
CA SER A 342 23.27 -8.07 -6.21
C SER A 342 22.59 -6.90 -6.92
N PRO A 343 22.81 -6.75 -8.24
CA PRO A 343 22.10 -5.76 -9.04
C PRO A 343 20.62 -6.12 -9.25
N TYR A 344 20.17 -7.28 -8.79
CA TYR A 344 18.81 -7.76 -8.99
C TYR A 344 18.06 -7.93 -7.66
N GLN A 345 16.82 -7.47 -7.64
CA GLN A 345 15.88 -7.62 -6.53
C GLN A 345 14.67 -8.41 -7.00
N PHE A 346 14.39 -9.52 -6.33
CA PHE A 346 13.25 -10.39 -6.60
C PHE A 346 12.03 -9.93 -5.81
N LYS A 347 10.88 -9.85 -6.47
CA LYS A 347 9.57 -9.63 -5.86
C LYS A 347 8.59 -10.72 -6.29
N TRP A 348 7.76 -11.14 -5.34
CA TRP A 348 6.84 -12.28 -5.49
C TRP A 348 5.37 -11.87 -5.33
N ASP A 349 5.07 -10.57 -5.38
CA ASP A 349 3.73 -10.03 -5.08
C ASP A 349 2.63 -10.61 -5.97
N ARG A 350 2.99 -11.09 -7.17
CA ARG A 350 2.08 -11.75 -8.11
C ARG A 350 1.91 -13.26 -7.87
N THR A 351 2.76 -13.88 -7.05
CA THR A 351 2.69 -15.30 -6.73
C THR A 351 1.74 -15.52 -5.56
N VAL A 352 0.71 -16.35 -5.75
CA VAL A 352 -0.16 -16.78 -4.65
C VAL A 352 0.64 -17.64 -3.69
N ARG A 353 0.62 -17.36 -2.39
CA ARG A 353 1.46 -18.08 -1.41
C ARG A 353 1.06 -19.54 -1.18
N TRP A 354 -0.14 -19.91 -1.60
CA TRP A 354 -0.75 -21.20 -1.34
C TRP A 354 -0.95 -21.92 -2.67
N PHE A 355 -0.46 -23.15 -2.78
CA PHE A 355 -0.74 -24.01 -3.93
C PHE A 355 -1.92 -24.94 -3.61
N LYS A 356 -2.60 -25.41 -4.65
CA LYS A 356 -3.67 -26.39 -4.52
C LYS A 356 -3.15 -27.75 -4.97
N LYS A 357 -3.33 -28.77 -4.12
CA LYS A 357 -2.91 -30.14 -4.43
C LYS A 357 -3.50 -30.60 -5.76
N GLY A 358 -2.65 -31.15 -6.63
CA GLY A 358 -3.04 -31.70 -7.93
C GLY A 358 -3.25 -30.67 -9.04
N LEU A 359 -3.19 -29.37 -8.75
CA LEU A 359 -3.21 -28.31 -9.75
C LEU A 359 -1.79 -27.79 -10.02
N PRO A 360 -1.49 -27.34 -11.25
CA PRO A 360 -0.28 -26.57 -11.51
C PRO A 360 -0.20 -25.33 -10.63
N TYR A 361 0.99 -25.05 -10.14
CA TYR A 361 1.30 -23.88 -9.33
C TYR A 361 2.17 -22.92 -10.15
N GLU A 362 1.60 -21.78 -10.53
CA GLU A 362 2.28 -20.76 -11.31
C GLU A 362 3.03 -19.81 -10.37
N VAL A 363 4.35 -19.78 -10.51
CA VAL A 363 5.26 -18.90 -9.78
C VAL A 363 5.57 -17.68 -10.64
N LYS A 364 5.19 -16.50 -10.16
CA LYS A 364 5.31 -15.22 -10.85
C LYS A 364 6.33 -14.33 -10.16
N VAL A 365 7.40 -14.03 -10.89
CA VAL A 365 8.56 -13.32 -10.36
C VAL A 365 8.69 -11.99 -11.07
N ASP A 366 8.88 -10.94 -10.30
CA ASP A 366 9.23 -9.61 -10.81
C ASP A 366 10.67 -9.30 -10.40
N LEU A 367 11.51 -9.01 -11.38
CA LEU A 367 12.92 -8.69 -11.22
C LEU A 367 13.14 -7.20 -11.51
N THR A 368 13.67 -6.49 -10.52
CA THR A 368 13.99 -5.06 -10.64
C THR A 368 15.43 -4.79 -10.25
N TYR A 369 16.01 -3.74 -10.82
CA TYR A 369 17.24 -3.14 -10.29
C TYR A 369 16.93 -2.38 -8.99
N PRO A 370 17.92 -2.13 -8.12
CA PRO A 370 17.74 -1.38 -6.88
C PRO A 370 17.12 0.01 -7.02
N ASN A 371 17.26 0.62 -8.20
CA ASN A 371 16.66 1.91 -8.55
C ASN A 371 15.17 1.79 -9.00
N GLY A 372 14.58 0.60 -8.89
CA GLY A 372 13.18 0.32 -9.25
C GLY A 372 12.92 0.07 -10.73
N LYS A 373 13.92 0.23 -11.61
CA LYS A 373 13.76 -0.08 -13.05
C LYS A 373 13.60 -1.58 -13.26
N ALA A 374 12.79 -1.95 -14.26
CA ALA A 374 12.62 -3.34 -14.67
C ALA A 374 13.94 -3.95 -15.16
N ALA A 375 14.30 -5.12 -14.64
CA ALA A 375 15.45 -5.89 -15.11
C ALA A 375 15.02 -6.76 -16.30
N SER A 376 15.01 -6.18 -17.49
CA SER A 376 14.55 -6.83 -18.73
C SER A 376 15.61 -7.73 -19.36
N ARG A 377 15.19 -8.83 -19.98
CA ARG A 377 16.06 -9.77 -20.71
C ARG A 377 17.12 -10.44 -19.83
N VAL A 378 16.80 -10.66 -18.56
CA VAL A 378 17.65 -11.34 -17.60
C VAL A 378 17.21 -12.80 -17.49
N ASN A 379 18.15 -13.72 -17.55
CA ASN A 379 17.88 -15.14 -17.34
C ASN A 379 17.67 -15.40 -15.85
N VAL A 380 16.56 -16.06 -15.54
CA VAL A 380 16.15 -16.43 -14.18
C VAL A 380 15.97 -17.93 -14.16
N GLU A 381 16.56 -18.56 -13.16
CA GLU A 381 16.36 -19.97 -12.87
C GLU A 381 15.51 -20.15 -11.63
N VAL A 382 14.65 -21.18 -11.63
CA VAL A 382 13.86 -21.57 -10.47
C VAL A 382 14.12 -23.02 -10.09
N SER A 383 14.29 -23.25 -8.79
CA SER A 383 14.30 -24.57 -8.18
C SER A 383 13.30 -24.60 -7.03
N ALA A 384 12.71 -25.76 -6.78
CA ALA A 384 11.73 -25.95 -5.72
C ALA A 384 11.96 -27.29 -5.03
N THR A 385 11.97 -27.27 -3.70
CA THR A 385 11.89 -28.45 -2.84
C THR A 385 10.57 -28.42 -2.06
N GLY A 386 10.07 -29.60 -1.71
CA GLY A 386 8.84 -29.75 -0.94
C GLY A 386 9.01 -30.85 0.10
N ILE A 387 8.37 -30.68 1.24
CA ILE A 387 8.34 -31.67 2.30
C ILE A 387 7.14 -32.59 2.07
N MET A 388 7.41 -33.88 1.96
CA MET A 388 6.41 -34.91 1.73
C MET A 388 5.70 -35.30 3.03
N ASN A 389 4.60 -36.05 2.93
CA ASN A 389 3.80 -36.49 4.10
C ASN A 389 4.59 -37.35 5.11
N ASP A 390 5.67 -37.98 4.66
CA ASP A 390 6.58 -38.77 5.49
C ASP A 390 7.70 -37.92 6.12
N GLY A 391 7.65 -36.59 5.95
CA GLY A 391 8.64 -35.64 6.45
C GLY A 391 9.91 -35.56 5.61
N GLN A 392 10.01 -36.31 4.50
CA GLN A 392 11.19 -36.26 3.64
C GLN A 392 11.15 -35.05 2.71
N GLU A 393 12.27 -34.36 2.59
CA GLU A 393 12.45 -33.30 1.60
C GLU A 393 12.69 -33.92 0.21
N GLN A 394 11.90 -33.47 -0.77
CA GLN A 394 11.99 -33.92 -2.15
C GLN A 394 12.12 -32.72 -3.09
N VAL A 395 13.06 -32.80 -4.03
CA VAL A 395 13.16 -31.85 -5.14
C VAL A 395 11.93 -32.01 -6.04
N LEU A 396 11.13 -30.94 -6.12
CA LEU A 396 9.95 -30.84 -6.96
C LEU A 396 10.31 -30.38 -8.38
N PHE A 397 11.30 -29.48 -8.50
CA PHE A 397 11.71 -28.86 -9.76
C PHE A 397 13.16 -28.35 -9.65
N GLY A 398 14.01 -28.54 -10.67
CA GLY A 398 15.42 -28.06 -10.68
C GLY A 398 16.50 -29.14 -10.92
N GLU A 399 17.78 -28.72 -10.87
CA GLU A 399 18.98 -29.39 -11.42
C GLU A 399 19.22 -30.88 -11.06
N GLN A 400 18.58 -31.44 -10.02
CA GLN A 400 18.78 -32.85 -9.66
C GLN A 400 17.93 -33.85 -10.45
N ARG A 401 17.05 -33.40 -11.36
CA ARG A 401 16.35 -34.29 -12.29
C ARG A 401 16.76 -34.01 -13.74
N GLN A 402 17.72 -34.79 -14.24
CA GLN A 402 18.15 -34.79 -15.65
C GLN A 402 17.06 -35.20 -16.67
N ASN A 403 15.79 -35.32 -16.28
CA ASN A 403 14.75 -36.00 -17.07
C ASN A 403 13.35 -35.34 -17.00
N GLU A 404 13.25 -34.02 -16.84
CA GLU A 404 11.97 -33.31 -17.00
C GLU A 404 12.06 -32.25 -18.12
N ASP A 405 11.16 -32.35 -19.11
CA ASP A 405 11.01 -31.52 -20.34
C ASP A 405 10.62 -30.04 -20.08
N ARG A 406 10.94 -29.47 -18.91
CA ARG A 406 10.45 -28.13 -18.54
C ARG A 406 11.59 -27.15 -18.30
N PRO A 407 11.53 -25.94 -18.89
CA PRO A 407 12.59 -24.97 -18.73
C PRO A 407 12.63 -24.49 -17.27
N THR A 408 13.68 -24.86 -16.54
CA THR A 408 14.05 -24.28 -15.25
C THR A 408 14.55 -22.85 -15.40
N LEU A 409 15.01 -22.52 -16.60
CA LEU A 409 15.55 -21.24 -17.01
C LEU A 409 14.55 -20.50 -17.93
N SER A 410 14.22 -19.26 -17.59
CA SER A 410 13.41 -18.39 -18.44
C SER A 410 13.91 -16.96 -18.38
N THR A 411 13.56 -16.15 -19.37
CA THR A 411 14.07 -14.79 -19.51
C THR A 411 12.98 -13.77 -19.19
N THR A 412 13.32 -12.74 -18.40
CA THR A 412 12.38 -11.68 -18.06
C THR A 412 11.97 -10.85 -19.27
N ASN A 413 10.70 -10.45 -19.31
CA ASN A 413 10.16 -9.57 -20.35
C ASN A 413 10.59 -8.10 -20.15
N ASN A 414 10.08 -7.18 -20.98
CA ASN A 414 10.40 -5.74 -20.90
C ASN A 414 9.97 -5.07 -19.58
N ARG A 415 9.08 -5.71 -18.80
CA ARG A 415 8.64 -5.26 -17.47
C ARG A 415 9.43 -5.93 -16.34
N GLY A 416 10.45 -6.72 -16.66
CA GLY A 416 11.24 -7.46 -15.67
C GLY A 416 10.52 -8.69 -15.12
N GLN A 417 9.48 -9.16 -15.80
CA GLN A 417 8.60 -10.22 -15.28
C GLN A 417 8.92 -11.56 -15.93
N VAL A 418 8.88 -12.63 -15.14
CA VAL A 418 9.01 -14.01 -15.60
C VAL A 418 8.05 -14.90 -14.80
N ASN A 419 7.47 -15.91 -15.46
CA ASN A 419 6.56 -16.85 -14.84
C ASN A 419 7.07 -18.28 -15.06
N PHE A 420 6.85 -19.15 -14.08
CA PHE A 420 7.23 -20.56 -14.12
C PHE A 420 6.03 -21.42 -13.69
N ASP A 421 5.74 -22.46 -14.44
CA ASP A 421 4.66 -23.41 -14.10
C ASP A 421 5.23 -24.64 -13.40
N LEU A 422 5.17 -24.63 -12.07
CA LEU A 422 5.54 -25.77 -11.24
C LEU A 422 4.36 -26.76 -11.22
N CYS A 423 4.52 -27.91 -11.89
CA CYS A 423 3.55 -28.99 -11.78
C CYS A 423 4.10 -30.03 -10.80
N PRO A 424 3.68 -30.02 -9.52
CA PRO A 424 3.97 -31.14 -8.63
C PRO A 424 3.32 -32.36 -9.28
N ARG A 425 4.12 -33.38 -9.61
CA ARG A 425 3.72 -34.57 -10.39
C ARG A 425 2.21 -34.87 -10.31
N CYS A 426 1.48 -34.71 -11.42
CA CYS A 426 0.10 -35.20 -11.59
C CYS A 426 -0.02 -36.74 -11.53
N ARG A 427 0.94 -37.45 -10.91
CA ARG A 427 0.84 -38.88 -10.63
C ARG A 427 0.93 -39.09 -9.11
N GLN A 428 -0.26 -39.28 -8.55
CA GLN A 428 -0.57 -39.85 -7.23
C GLN A 428 -0.26 -39.01 -5.97
N ASN A 429 -1.32 -38.37 -5.46
CA ASN A 429 -1.77 -38.35 -4.05
C ASN A 429 -0.84 -37.96 -2.88
N GLN A 430 0.38 -37.43 -3.04
CA GLN A 430 1.29 -37.26 -1.88
C GLN A 430 1.85 -35.85 -1.61
N TYR A 431 1.00 -34.81 -1.60
CA TYR A 431 1.39 -33.51 -1.03
C TYR A 431 0.34 -33.03 -0.03
N VAL A 432 0.76 -32.34 1.04
CA VAL A 432 -0.08 -31.61 2.03
C VAL A 432 0.43 -30.16 2.12
N ALA A 433 -0.48 -29.27 2.50
CA ALA A 433 -0.40 -27.81 2.50
C ALA A 433 0.61 -27.22 3.50
#